data_AF-A0A078AL46-F1
#
_entry.id   AF-A0A078AL46-F1
#
_cell.length_a   1.000
_cell.length_b   1.000
_cell.length_c   1.000
_cell.angle_alpha   90.00
_cell.angle_beta   90.00
_cell.angle_gamma   90.00
#
_symmetry.space_group_name_H-M   'P 1'
#
loop_
_entity.id
_entity.type
_entity.pdbx_description
1 polymer ?
#
loop_
_entity_poly.entity_id
_entity_poly.type
_entity_poly.pdbx_seq_one_letter_code
_entity_poly.pdbx_strand_id
1 'polypeptide(L)'
;MALFDELKSKSVRKVEKPLHLIIFIVNIFFSGVGTMITGCISKEGFSVYTILVGLVQLLTAWLIVGWIWSIFWGYLIFKKSD
;
A
#
# COMPACT_ATOMS: atom_id res chain seq x y z
N MET A 1 19.07 7.70 -6.43
CA MET A 1 17.65 7.97 -6.76
C MET A 1 17.02 6.77 -7.47
N ALA A 2 17.53 6.33 -8.62
CA ALA A 2 16.95 5.23 -9.42
C ALA A 2 16.73 3.90 -8.67
N LEU A 3 17.66 3.46 -7.82
CA LEU A 3 17.50 2.23 -7.03
C LEU A 3 16.28 2.29 -6.07
N PHE A 4 16.05 3.43 -5.45
CA PHE A 4 14.91 3.60 -4.55
C PHE A 4 13.59 3.57 -5.33
N ASP A 5 13.56 4.12 -6.53
CA ASP A 5 12.40 4.02 -7.42
C ASP A 5 12.17 2.58 -7.90
N GLU A 6 13.23 1.81 -8.15
CA GLU A 6 13.10 0.38 -8.45
C GLU A 6 12.59 -0.42 -7.25
N LEU A 7 13.13 -0.19 -6.06
CA LEU A 7 12.65 -0.83 -4.83
C LEU A 7 11.20 -0.47 -4.53
N LYS A 8 10.83 0.79 -4.76
CA LYS A 8 9.46 1.30 -4.62
C LYS A 8 8.53 0.67 -5.64
N SER A 9 8.95 0.55 -6.90
CA SER A 9 8.19 -0.18 -7.91
C SER A 9 8.03 -1.65 -7.53
N LYS A 10 9.09 -2.32 -7.10
CA LYS A 10 9.08 -3.75 -6.77
C LYS A 10 8.24 -4.08 -5.53
N SER A 11 8.11 -3.13 -4.60
CA SER A 11 7.34 -3.28 -3.36
C SER A 11 5.85 -2.94 -3.53
N VAL A 12 5.51 -1.97 -4.40
CA VAL A 12 4.12 -1.62 -4.71
C VAL A 12 3.54 -2.66 -5.67
N ARG A 13 2.58 -3.42 -5.16
CA ARG A 13 1.93 -4.51 -5.89
C ARG A 13 0.79 -4.02 -6.78
N LYS A 14 0.64 -4.64 -7.94
CA LYS A 14 -0.53 -4.45 -8.82
C LYS A 14 -1.76 -5.19 -8.30
N VAL A 15 -2.91 -4.54 -8.45
CA VAL A 15 -4.23 -5.07 -8.06
C VAL A 15 -5.21 -4.89 -9.22
N GLU A 16 -6.32 -5.63 -9.21
CA GLU A 16 -7.34 -5.51 -10.26
C GLU A 16 -8.07 -4.15 -10.19
N LYS A 17 -8.60 -3.68 -11.34
CA LYS A 17 -9.64 -2.65 -11.35
C LYS A 17 -10.98 -3.33 -10.99
N PRO A 18 -11.79 -2.84 -10.03
CA PRO A 18 -11.79 -1.53 -9.34
C PRO A 18 -11.09 -1.49 -7.95
N LEU A 19 -10.41 -2.57 -7.57
CA LEU A 19 -9.94 -2.80 -6.20
C LEU A 19 -8.84 -1.84 -5.74
N HIS A 20 -7.95 -1.43 -6.66
CA HIS A 20 -6.95 -0.38 -6.42
C HIS A 20 -7.55 0.95 -5.89
N LEU A 21 -8.74 1.36 -6.37
CA LEU A 21 -9.43 2.56 -5.89
C LEU A 21 -10.05 2.34 -4.51
N ILE A 22 -10.62 1.16 -4.27
CA ILE A 22 -11.15 0.77 -2.94
C ILE A 22 -10.02 0.79 -1.91
N ILE A 23 -8.86 0.22 -2.25
CA ILE A 23 -7.69 0.19 -1.36
C ILE A 23 -7.17 1.60 -1.06
N PHE A 24 -7.18 2.49 -2.05
CA PHE A 24 -6.84 3.90 -1.82
C PHE A 24 -7.77 4.55 -0.79
N ILE A 25 -9.10 4.38 -0.95
CA ILE A 25 -10.09 4.91 0.00
C ILE A 25 -9.91 4.28 1.38
N VAL A 26 -9.72 2.97 1.47
CA VAL A 26 -9.49 2.27 2.74
C VAL A 26 -8.25 2.82 3.45
N ASN A 27 -7.16 3.07 2.74
CA ASN A 27 -5.94 3.61 3.34
C ASN A 27 -6.06 5.06 3.84
N ILE A 28 -7.08 5.82 3.40
CA ILE A 28 -7.41 7.17 3.91
C ILE A 28 -8.08 7.07 5.28
N PHE A 29 -9.03 6.15 5.47
CA PHE A 29 -9.78 6.01 6.72
C PHE A 29 -9.12 5.05 7.73
N PHE A 30 -8.49 3.99 7.22
CA PHE A 30 -7.87 2.91 8.00
C PHE A 30 -6.42 2.72 7.56
N SER A 31 -5.52 3.46 8.22
CA SER A 31 -4.09 3.45 7.93
C SER A 31 -3.52 2.04 7.95
N GLY A 32 -2.92 1.58 6.85
CA GLY A 32 -2.24 0.29 6.76
C GLY A 32 -3.12 -0.92 6.50
N VAL A 33 -4.45 -0.85 6.72
CA VAL A 33 -5.37 -1.97 6.46
C VAL A 33 -5.49 -2.27 4.97
N GLY A 34 -5.66 -1.23 4.15
CA GLY A 34 -5.69 -1.37 2.68
C GLY A 34 -4.38 -1.94 2.17
N THR A 35 -3.25 -1.48 2.72
CA THR A 35 -1.92 -2.00 2.40
C THR A 35 -1.78 -3.50 2.71
N MET A 36 -2.22 -3.98 3.87
CA MET A 36 -2.20 -5.41 4.21
C MET A 36 -3.06 -6.24 3.25
N ILE A 37 -4.25 -5.74 2.91
CA ILE A 37 -5.16 -6.38 1.96
C ILE A 37 -4.51 -6.54 0.59
N THR A 38 -3.83 -5.50 0.08
CA THR A 38 -3.04 -5.58 -1.17
C THR A 38 -1.98 -6.69 -1.14
N GLY A 39 -1.35 -6.91 0.02
CA GLY A 39 -0.35 -7.97 0.17
C GLY A 39 -0.92 -9.37 0.00
N CYS A 40 -2.22 -9.56 0.26
CA CYS A 40 -2.91 -10.83 0.12
C CYS A 40 -3.49 -11.06 -1.29
N ILE A 41 -4.00 -10.01 -1.94
CA ILE A 41 -4.79 -10.11 -3.19
C ILE A 41 -4.05 -9.61 -4.43
N SER A 42 -2.78 -9.29 -4.26
CA SER A 42 -1.87 -8.83 -5.31
C SER A 42 -1.82 -9.81 -6.49
N LYS A 43 -1.83 -9.27 -7.73
CA LYS A 43 -1.63 -10.09 -8.96
C LYS A 43 -0.24 -10.74 -9.02
N GLU A 44 0.70 -10.20 -8.27
CA GLU A 44 2.07 -10.69 -8.18
C GLU A 44 2.24 -11.75 -7.08
N GLY A 45 1.13 -12.24 -6.51
CA GLY A 45 1.09 -13.22 -5.43
C GLY A 45 1.14 -12.59 -4.04
N PHE A 46 1.21 -13.47 -3.04
CA PHE A 46 1.23 -13.12 -1.63
C PHE A 46 2.55 -12.45 -1.23
N SER A 47 2.47 -11.35 -0.48
CA SER A 47 3.63 -10.51 -0.13
C SER A 47 3.65 -10.17 1.36
N VAL A 48 4.40 -10.94 2.14
CA VAL A 48 4.61 -10.72 3.59
C VAL A 48 5.17 -9.32 3.86
N TYR A 49 6.06 -8.82 3.00
CA TYR A 49 6.62 -7.47 3.12
C TYR A 49 5.55 -6.38 3.05
N THR A 50 4.59 -6.52 2.13
CA THR A 50 3.51 -5.55 1.98
C THR A 50 2.59 -5.57 3.20
N ILE A 51 2.34 -6.75 3.78
CA ILE A 51 1.60 -6.90 5.03
C ILE A 51 2.34 -6.27 6.21
N LEU A 52 3.65 -6.50 6.33
CA LEU A 52 4.47 -5.88 7.37
C LEU A 52 4.50 -4.36 7.25
N VAL A 53 4.58 -3.81 6.03
CA VAL A 53 4.50 -2.37 5.81
C VAL A 53 3.14 -1.83 6.26
N GLY A 54 2.04 -2.52 5.93
CA GLY A 54 0.71 -2.15 6.41
C GLY A 54 0.59 -2.22 7.94
N LEU A 55 1.21 -3.21 8.58
CA LEU A 55 1.25 -3.32 10.03
C LEU A 55 2.04 -2.17 10.67
N VAL A 56 3.20 -1.81 10.13
CA VAL A 56 3.98 -0.65 10.60
C VAL A 56 3.20 0.64 10.40
N GLN A 57 2.51 0.80 9.26
CA GLN A 57 1.64 1.95 8.98
C GLN A 57 0.48 2.05 9.98
N LEU A 58 -0.05 0.92 10.45
CA LEU A 58 -1.09 0.88 11.49
C LEU A 58 -0.52 1.26 12.86
N LEU A 59 0.63 0.71 13.25
CA LEU A 59 1.29 1.01 14.53
C LEU A 59 1.77 2.47 14.62
N THR A 60 2.19 3.04 13.50
CA THR A 60 2.65 4.43 13.40
C THR A 60 1.54 5.41 13.02
N ALA A 61 0.31 4.93 12.78
CA ALA A 61 -0.84 5.77 12.42
C ALA A 61 -1.17 6.80 13.51
N TRP A 62 -1.01 6.41 14.78
CA TRP A 62 -1.25 7.28 15.93
C TRP A 62 -0.32 8.51 15.95
N LEU A 63 0.86 8.41 15.34
CA LEU A 63 1.82 9.51 15.21
C LEU A 63 1.56 10.41 13.99
N ILE A 64 0.45 10.25 13.27
CA ILE A 64 0.11 10.93 11.99
C ILE A 64 1.04 10.55 10.83
N VAL A 65 2.31 10.24 11.09
CA VAL A 65 3.32 9.81 10.11
C VAL A 65 2.87 8.53 9.40
N GLY A 66 2.36 7.53 10.13
CA GLY A 66 1.85 6.30 9.53
C GLY A 66 0.63 6.53 8.64
N TRP A 67 -0.21 7.52 8.98
CA TRP A 67 -1.40 7.88 8.22
C TRP A 67 -1.05 8.53 6.88
N ILE A 68 -0.15 9.53 6.87
CA ILE A 68 0.32 10.15 5.62
C ILE A 68 1.01 9.11 4.72
N TRP A 69 1.81 8.23 5.31
CA TRP A 69 2.45 7.13 4.58
C TRP A 69 1.40 6.19 3.97
N SER A 70 0.36 5.82 4.72
CA SER A 70 -0.73 4.98 4.21
C SER A 70 -1.43 5.60 2.99
N ILE A 71 -1.74 6.90 3.03
CA ILE A 71 -2.35 7.62 1.89
C ILE A 71 -1.42 7.61 0.68
N PHE A 72 -0.13 7.90 0.88
CA PHE A 72 0.87 7.87 -0.19
C PHE A 72 0.99 6.47 -0.83
N TRP A 73 0.92 5.42 -0.02
CA TRP A 73 0.91 4.03 -0.48
C TRP A 73 -0.35 3.70 -1.28
N GLY A 74 -1.53 4.13 -0.81
CA GLY A 74 -2.77 3.98 -1.56
C GLY A 74 -2.70 4.68 -2.92
N TYR A 75 -2.15 5.89 -2.99
CA TYR A 75 -1.98 6.63 -4.25
C TYR A 75 -1.03 5.91 -5.22
N LEU A 76 0.04 5.28 -4.72
CA LEU A 76 0.96 4.52 -5.57
C LEU A 76 0.34 3.24 -6.11
N ILE A 77 -0.45 2.55 -5.30
CA ILE A 77 -1.22 1.37 -5.72
C ILE A 77 -2.22 1.76 -6.82
N PHE A 78 -2.91 2.88 -6.62
CA PHE A 78 -3.81 3.46 -7.62
C PHE A 78 -3.08 3.77 -8.92
N LYS A 79 -2.04 4.62 -8.88
CA LYS A 79 -1.26 5.03 -10.06
C LYS A 79 -0.59 3.87 -10.80
N LYS A 80 -0.18 2.81 -10.09
CA LYS A 80 0.46 1.64 -10.71
C LYS A 80 -0.55 0.71 -11.38
N SER A 81 -1.80 0.76 -10.95
CA SER A 81 -2.88 -0.08 -11.46
C SER A 81 -3.75 0.64 -12.50
N ASP A 82 -3.66 1.97 -12.59
CA ASP A 82 -4.28 2.79 -13.65
C ASP A 82 -3.59 2.63 -15.00
#